data_AF-A0A4Q4CMD0-F1
#
_entry.id   AF-A0A4Q4CMD0-F1
#
_cell.length_a   1.000
_cell.length_b   1.000
_cell.length_c   1.000
_cell.angle_alpha   90.00
_cell.angle_beta   90.00
_cell.angle_gamma   90.00
#
_symmetry.space_group_name_H-M   'P 1'
#
loop_
_entity.id
_entity.type
_entity.pdbx_description
1 polymer ?
#
loop_
_entity_poly.entity_id
_entity_poly.type
_entity_poly.pdbx_seq_one_letter_code
_entity_poly.pdbx_strand_id
1 'polypeptide(L)'
;MELPLATRQRGWMPMPRLEISTVQPLGLARAWAYAWPAQNVLVYPAPETQAPPLPAPAGGQGRARVTRAGDDVHHLRNYRAGDAPRSVAWKASARRDTLLVREFEQQRHGELLLEWPQTTGLPYEQRIRRLARWIDDAEREGRRYAVSVPGQPPVAMGQGAQHRHQCLRTLALMPAESRHG
;
A
#
# COMPACT_ATOMS: atom_id res chain seq x y z
N MET A 1 14.66 14.85 13.91
CA MET A 1 13.64 15.39 14.82
C MET A 1 12.35 15.44 14.05
N GLU A 2 11.36 14.65 14.45
CA GLU A 2 10.06 14.54 13.78
C GLU A 2 9.00 15.17 14.70
N LEU A 3 8.13 16.02 14.15
CA LEU A 3 7.08 16.68 14.93
C LEU A 3 5.72 16.02 14.60
N PRO A 4 5.06 15.35 15.55
CA PRO A 4 3.76 14.74 15.30
C PRO A 4 2.70 15.84 15.11
N LEU A 5 2.01 15.82 13.97
CA LEU A 5 0.92 16.72 13.66
C LEU A 5 -0.39 15.93 13.59
N ALA A 6 -1.31 16.18 14.53
CA ALA A 6 -2.58 15.48 14.56
C ALA A 6 -3.50 15.94 13.42
N THR A 7 -3.77 15.05 12.47
CA THR A 7 -4.69 15.31 11.35
C THR A 7 -6.05 14.68 11.62
N ARG A 8 -7.15 15.45 11.48
CA ARG A 8 -8.52 14.95 11.71
C ARG A 8 -9.28 14.59 10.44
N GLN A 9 -8.99 15.27 9.33
CA GLN A 9 -9.71 15.12 8.06
C GLN A 9 -8.71 15.06 6.90
N ARG A 10 -9.08 14.35 5.82
CA ARG A 10 -8.27 14.29 4.60
C ARG A 10 -8.32 15.62 3.85
N GLY A 11 -7.39 15.82 2.93
CA GLY A 11 -7.35 16.95 2.02
C GLY A 11 -6.29 17.98 2.41
N TRP A 12 -6.39 19.17 1.83
CA TRP A 12 -5.45 20.24 2.10
C TRP A 12 -5.66 20.79 3.51
N MET A 13 -4.62 20.68 4.33
CA MET A 13 -4.58 21.25 5.67
C MET A 13 -3.58 22.40 5.68
N PRO A 14 -3.99 23.62 6.07
CA PRO A 14 -3.05 24.71 6.28
C PRO A 14 -2.13 24.36 7.44
N MET A 15 -0.84 24.62 7.28
CA MET A 15 0.12 24.38 8.35
C MET A 15 -0.19 25.30 9.54
N PRO A 16 -0.33 24.76 10.76
CA PRO A 16 -0.52 25.59 11.94
C PRO A 16 0.75 26.38 12.25
N ARG A 17 0.60 27.44 13.02
CA ARG A 17 1.74 28.20 13.57
C ARG A 17 2.62 27.26 14.39
N LEU A 18 3.91 27.23 14.07
CA LEU A 18 4.91 26.46 14.80
C LEU A 18 5.63 27.39 15.79
N GLU A 19 5.75 26.97 17.04
CA GLU A 19 6.62 27.64 18.02
C GLU A 19 7.94 26.87 18.09
N ILE A 20 9.03 27.56 17.79
CA ILE A 20 10.39 27.03 17.94
C ILE A 20 10.98 27.69 19.17
N SER A 21 11.45 26.90 20.13
CA SER A 21 12.15 27.43 21.30
C SER A 21 13.47 26.71 21.51
N THR A 22 14.47 27.45 21.97
CA THR A 22 15.80 26.93 22.32
C THR A 22 16.28 27.57 23.62
N VAL A 23 17.04 26.79 24.38
CA VAL A 23 17.72 27.22 25.60
C VAL A 23 19.25 27.09 25.47
N GLN A 24 19.75 26.77 24.28
CA GLN A 24 21.19 26.54 24.06
C GLN A 24 22.00 27.84 23.93
N PRO A 25 23.31 27.80 24.26
CA PRO A 25 24.05 26.65 24.80
C PRO A 25 24.04 26.54 26.34
N LEU A 26 23.86 27.66 27.06
CA LEU A 26 24.06 27.73 28.52
C LEU A 26 22.79 27.52 29.36
N GLY A 27 21.60 27.43 28.76
CA GLY A 27 20.35 27.22 29.51
C GLY A 27 19.82 28.45 30.26
N LEU A 28 20.50 29.60 30.17
CA LEU A 28 20.23 30.78 31.00
C LEU A 28 19.03 31.62 30.53
N ALA A 29 18.62 31.49 29.27
CA ALA A 29 17.48 32.19 28.70
C ALA A 29 16.79 31.32 27.65
N ARG A 30 15.46 31.41 27.56
CA ARG A 30 14.65 30.77 26.52
C ARG A 30 14.43 31.76 25.37
N ALA A 31 15.05 31.49 24.23
CA ALA A 31 14.69 32.14 22.98
C ALA A 31 13.53 31.40 22.34
N TRP A 32 12.53 32.12 21.84
CA TRP A 32 11.41 31.56 21.10
C TRP A 32 11.15 32.36 19.83
N ALA A 33 10.67 31.68 18.79
CA ALA A 33 10.25 32.28 17.54
C ALA A 33 9.02 31.55 17.02
N TYR A 34 8.12 32.29 16.37
CA TYR A 34 7.02 31.70 15.63
C TYR A 34 7.41 31.54 14.16
N ALA A 35 7.14 30.36 13.61
CA ALA A 35 7.20 30.10 12.19
C ALA A 35 5.78 29.92 11.64
N TRP A 36 5.50 30.56 10.50
CA TRP A 36 4.26 30.43 9.74
C TRP A 36 4.58 29.86 8.36
N PRO A 37 4.61 28.53 8.22
CA PRO A 37 4.83 27.93 6.92
C PRO A 37 3.66 28.31 5.99
N ALA A 38 3.96 28.95 4.85
CA ALA A 38 2.95 29.26 3.83
C ALA A 38 2.48 28.03 3.03
N GLN A 39 3.11 26.88 3.26
CA GLN A 39 2.82 25.63 2.57
C GLN A 39 1.62 24.92 3.21
N ASN A 40 0.71 24.41 2.37
CA ASN A 40 -0.34 23.49 2.79
C ASN A 40 0.19 22.05 2.70
N VAL A 41 -0.23 21.20 3.64
CA VAL A 41 0.06 19.77 3.59
C VAL A 41 -1.16 19.00 3.12
N LEU A 42 -0.94 18.01 2.26
CA LEU A 42 -2.01 17.12 1.82
C LEU A 42 -2.11 15.93 2.77
N VAL A 43 -3.21 15.86 3.50
CA VAL A 43 -3.52 14.75 4.40
C VAL A 43 -4.16 13.62 3.61
N TYR A 44 -3.53 12.44 3.61
CA TYR A 44 -4.07 11.23 2.99
C TYR A 44 -5.27 10.66 3.75
N PRO A 45 -6.20 9.97 3.06
CA PRO A 45 -7.31 9.31 3.73
C PRO A 45 -6.81 8.23 4.70
N ALA A 46 -7.43 8.16 5.88
CA ALA A 46 -7.18 7.07 6.81
C ALA A 46 -7.70 5.75 6.22
N PRO A 47 -6.91 4.66 6.21
CA PRO A 47 -7.40 3.36 5.77
C PRO A 47 -8.45 2.82 6.72
N GLU A 48 -9.41 2.06 6.19
CA GLU A 48 -10.38 1.31 7.00
C GLU A 48 -9.68 0.24 7.85
N THR A 49 -10.01 0.18 9.15
CA THR A 49 -9.37 -0.75 10.11
C THR A 49 -9.71 -2.22 9.84
N GLN A 50 -10.96 -2.51 9.45
CA GLN A 50 -11.48 -3.85 9.20
C GLN A 50 -12.12 -3.91 7.80
N ALA A 51 -11.31 -3.69 6.77
CA ALA A 51 -11.78 -3.82 5.40
C ALA A 51 -11.96 -5.29 5.01
N PRO A 52 -12.90 -5.59 4.09
CA PRO A 52 -12.95 -6.88 3.41
C PRO A 52 -11.65 -7.15 2.64
N PRO A 53 -11.35 -8.42 2.30
CA PRO A 53 -10.19 -8.77 1.49
C PRO A 53 -10.19 -8.05 0.15
N LEU A 54 -9.01 -7.98 -0.48
CA LEU A 54 -8.84 -7.41 -1.81
C LEU A 54 -9.84 -8.04 -2.81
N PRO A 55 -10.38 -7.25 -3.75
CA PRO A 55 -11.27 -7.76 -4.78
C PRO A 55 -10.55 -8.80 -5.65
N ALA A 56 -11.34 -9.59 -6.38
CA ALA A 56 -10.78 -10.57 -7.30
C ALA A 56 -9.90 -9.89 -8.37
N PRO A 57 -8.81 -10.53 -8.82
CA PRO A 57 -7.98 -10.00 -9.90
C PRO A 57 -8.80 -9.71 -11.16
N ALA A 58 -8.49 -8.58 -11.79
CA ALA A 58 -9.01 -8.21 -13.09
C ALA A 58 -8.43 -9.16 -14.15
N GLY A 59 -9.22 -10.10 -14.64
CA GLY A 59 -8.77 -11.13 -15.58
C GLY A 59 -9.35 -12.51 -15.30
N GLY A 60 -10.67 -12.63 -15.30
CA GLY A 60 -11.32 -13.93 -15.34
C GLY A 60 -11.17 -14.54 -16.73
N GLN A 61 -10.08 -15.28 -16.97
CA GLN A 61 -10.00 -16.40 -17.94
C GLN A 61 -8.63 -17.12 -18.01
N GLY A 62 -7.61 -16.68 -17.29
CA GLY A 62 -6.35 -17.41 -17.19
C GLY A 62 -6.14 -17.91 -15.77
N ARG A 63 -6.75 -19.06 -15.41
CA ARG A 63 -6.49 -19.86 -14.19
C ARG A 63 -5.47 -19.21 -13.25
N ALA A 64 -5.93 -18.32 -12.36
CA ALA A 64 -5.24 -18.16 -11.09
C ALA A 64 -5.40 -19.53 -10.43
N ARG A 65 -4.38 -20.38 -10.57
CA ARG A 65 -4.28 -21.62 -9.83
C ARG A 65 -4.16 -21.17 -8.38
N VAL A 66 -5.31 -21.01 -7.75
CA VAL A 66 -5.43 -21.12 -6.31
C VAL A 66 -4.97 -22.53 -6.03
N THR A 67 -3.66 -22.68 -5.82
CA THR A 67 -3.12 -23.87 -5.18
C THR A 67 -3.60 -23.77 -3.74
N ARG A 68 -4.85 -24.21 -3.54
CA ARG A 68 -5.32 -24.71 -2.27
C ARG A 68 -4.51 -25.97 -1.99
N ALA A 69 -3.34 -25.81 -1.41
CA ALA A 69 -2.56 -26.84 -0.75
C ALA A 69 -1.95 -26.09 0.44
N GLY A 70 -2.36 -26.31 1.70
CA GLY A 70 -2.54 -27.65 2.24
C GLY A 70 -1.22 -28.39 2.06
N ASP A 71 -0.30 -28.18 2.99
CA ASP A 71 1.03 -28.80 3.09
C ASP A 71 2.07 -28.45 2.00
N ASP A 72 3.10 -27.72 2.42
CA ASP A 72 4.53 -27.95 2.08
C ASP A 72 4.89 -28.49 0.68
N VAL A 73 4.31 -27.94 -0.39
CA VAL A 73 4.74 -28.29 -1.75
C VAL A 73 5.92 -27.42 -2.16
N HIS A 74 7.10 -27.75 -1.64
CA HIS A 74 8.35 -27.30 -2.24
C HIS A 74 8.46 -27.91 -3.64
N HIS A 75 8.23 -27.10 -4.68
CA HIS A 75 8.55 -27.48 -6.06
C HIS A 75 10.06 -27.63 -6.20
N LEU A 76 10.52 -28.86 -6.02
CA LEU A 76 11.90 -29.29 -6.11
C LEU A 76 12.16 -29.70 -7.56
N ARG A 77 12.94 -28.91 -8.30
CA ARG A 77 13.35 -29.23 -9.68
C ARG A 77 14.71 -29.92 -9.68
N ASN A 78 14.95 -30.86 -10.60
CA ASN A 78 16.30 -31.38 -10.81
C ASN A 78 17.25 -30.23 -11.19
N TYR A 79 18.40 -30.20 -10.53
CA TYR A 79 19.49 -29.27 -10.75
C TYR A 79 19.94 -29.34 -12.22
N ARG A 80 20.06 -28.16 -12.85
CA ARG A 80 20.66 -28.03 -14.17
C ARG A 80 21.99 -27.29 -14.04
N ALA A 81 22.96 -27.65 -14.87
CA ALA A 81 24.24 -26.94 -14.93
C ALA A 81 23.99 -25.47 -15.30
N GLY A 82 24.12 -24.57 -14.31
CA GLY A 82 23.75 -23.15 -14.41
C GLY A 82 22.97 -22.64 -13.20
N ASP A 83 22.35 -23.52 -12.41
CA ASP A 83 21.66 -23.14 -11.16
C ASP A 83 22.69 -22.84 -10.04
N ALA A 84 22.44 -21.80 -9.24
CA ALA A 84 23.37 -21.39 -8.19
C ALA A 84 23.49 -22.46 -7.08
N PRO A 85 24.69 -22.81 -6.60
CA PRO A 85 24.86 -23.87 -5.58
C PRO A 85 24.10 -23.62 -4.26
N ARG A 86 23.75 -22.36 -3.98
CA ARG A 86 23.03 -21.92 -2.78
C ARG A 86 21.52 -22.19 -2.82
N SER A 87 20.95 -22.51 -3.99
CA SER A 87 19.52 -22.83 -4.13
C SER A 87 19.23 -24.34 -4.03
N VAL A 88 20.26 -25.17 -3.84
CA VAL A 88 20.13 -26.62 -3.66
C VAL A 88 19.50 -26.94 -2.31
N ALA A 89 18.36 -27.62 -2.35
CA ALA A 89 17.70 -28.16 -1.17
C ALA A 89 18.38 -29.47 -0.75
N TRP A 90 19.52 -29.36 -0.06
CA TRP A 90 20.36 -30.50 0.34
C TRP A 90 19.59 -31.61 1.07
N LYS A 91 18.65 -31.24 1.95
CA LYS A 91 17.85 -32.21 2.73
C LYS A 91 16.92 -33.06 1.87
N ALA A 92 16.34 -32.48 0.82
CA ALA A 92 15.50 -33.20 -0.14
C ALA A 92 16.34 -33.98 -1.16
N SER A 93 17.49 -33.42 -1.54
CA SER A 93 18.42 -34.02 -2.50
C SER A 93 19.06 -35.30 -1.97
N ALA A 94 19.43 -35.32 -0.68
CA ALA A 94 20.03 -36.48 -0.02
C ALA A 94 19.08 -37.68 0.12
N ARG A 95 17.75 -37.47 0.07
CA ARG A 95 16.76 -38.55 0.16
C ARG A 95 16.39 -39.15 -1.19
N ARG A 96 16.72 -38.50 -2.30
CA ARG A 96 16.31 -38.89 -3.67
C ARG A 96 17.48 -39.10 -4.63
N ASP A 97 18.71 -39.13 -4.13
CA ASP A 97 19.96 -39.30 -4.89
C ASP A 97 20.06 -38.38 -6.13
N THR A 98 19.39 -37.24 -6.07
CA THR A 98 19.26 -36.28 -7.17
C THR A 98 19.30 -34.88 -6.59
N LEU A 99 20.12 -34.01 -7.17
CA LEU A 99 20.22 -32.62 -6.71
C LEU A 99 18.92 -31.89 -7.08
N LEU A 100 18.24 -31.39 -6.05
CA LEU A 100 16.98 -30.68 -6.18
C LEU A 100 17.18 -29.21 -5.82
N VAL A 101 16.78 -28.31 -6.71
CA VAL A 101 16.82 -26.87 -6.52
C VAL A 101 15.47 -26.40 -5.99
N ARG A 102 15.49 -25.57 -4.95
CA ARG A 102 14.32 -24.90 -4.39
C ARG A 102 13.91 -23.77 -5.32
N GLU A 103 12.91 -24.02 -6.16
CA GLU A 103 12.36 -22.99 -7.04
C GLU A 103 11.48 -22.06 -6.18
N PHE A 104 11.90 -20.81 -6.02
CA PHE A 104 11.06 -19.79 -5.41
C PHE A 104 9.99 -19.43 -6.44
N GLU A 105 8.77 -19.92 -6.24
CA GLU A 105 7.63 -19.46 -7.03
C GLU A 105 7.48 -17.95 -6.78
N GLN A 106 7.92 -17.13 -7.74
CA GLN A 106 7.43 -15.76 -7.85
C GLN A 106 5.93 -15.90 -8.05
N GLN A 107 5.19 -15.81 -6.95
CA GLN A 107 3.75 -15.68 -7.03
C GLN A 107 3.49 -14.50 -7.96
N ARG A 108 2.98 -14.76 -9.15
CA ARG A 108 2.49 -13.72 -10.04
C ARG A 108 1.14 -13.34 -9.48
N HIS A 109 1.15 -12.39 -8.54
CA HIS A 109 -0.08 -11.85 -8.02
C HIS A 109 -0.79 -11.14 -9.17
N GLY A 110 -2.05 -11.52 -9.42
CA GLY A 110 -2.83 -10.96 -10.53
C GLY A 110 -3.05 -9.45 -10.39
N GLU A 111 -3.37 -8.80 -11.51
CA GLU A 111 -3.66 -7.37 -11.55
C GLU A 111 -4.99 -7.06 -10.85
N LEU A 112 -5.08 -5.94 -10.12
CA LEU A 112 -6.27 -5.55 -9.36
C LEU A 112 -6.88 -4.25 -9.89
N LEU A 113 -8.18 -4.28 -10.20
CA LEU A 113 -8.96 -3.07 -10.46
C LEU A 113 -9.68 -2.66 -9.17
N LEU A 114 -9.29 -1.53 -8.58
CA LEU A 114 -9.91 -0.93 -7.40
C LEU A 114 -10.85 0.18 -7.86
N GLU A 115 -12.13 -0.14 -8.01
CA GLU A 115 -13.10 0.77 -8.61
C GLU A 115 -14.14 1.25 -7.60
N TRP A 116 -14.54 2.52 -7.71
CA TRP A 116 -15.57 3.10 -6.86
C TRP A 116 -16.87 2.28 -6.78
N PRO A 117 -17.42 1.70 -7.86
CA PRO A 117 -18.64 0.86 -7.78
C PRO A 117 -18.50 -0.38 -6.90
N GLN A 118 -17.29 -0.90 -6.67
CA GLN A 118 -17.06 -2.07 -5.80
C GLN A 118 -17.30 -1.75 -4.31
N THR A 119 -17.40 -0.47 -3.95
CA THR A 119 -17.67 0.00 -2.57
C THR A 119 -19.12 0.47 -2.38
N THR A 120 -20.03 0.04 -3.26
CA THR A 120 -21.46 0.40 -3.17
C THR A 120 -22.08 -0.08 -1.85
N GLY A 121 -23.03 0.70 -1.32
CA GLY A 121 -23.71 0.42 -0.04
C GLY A 121 -23.04 1.02 1.19
N LEU A 122 -21.88 1.66 1.04
CA LEU A 122 -21.20 2.39 2.12
C LEU A 122 -21.42 3.91 2.02
N PRO A 123 -21.39 4.64 3.14
CA PRO A 123 -21.31 6.10 3.14
C PRO A 123 -20.10 6.60 2.36
N TYR A 124 -20.20 7.78 1.77
CA TYR A 124 -19.20 8.35 0.87
C TYR A 124 -17.77 8.31 1.44
N GLU A 125 -17.59 8.75 2.68
CA GLU A 125 -16.30 8.73 3.38
C GLU A 125 -15.75 7.32 3.60
N GLN A 126 -16.62 6.36 3.94
CA GLN A 126 -16.23 4.99 4.20
C GLN A 126 -15.74 4.29 2.92
N ARG A 127 -16.28 4.66 1.75
CA ARG A 127 -15.81 4.18 0.44
C ARG A 127 -14.37 4.60 0.19
N ILE A 128 -14.01 5.84 0.51
CA ILE A 128 -12.64 6.35 0.38
C ILE A 128 -11.70 5.62 1.34
N ARG A 129 -12.12 5.41 2.59
CA ARG A 129 -11.34 4.64 3.58
C ARG A 129 -11.10 3.19 3.13
N ARG A 130 -12.10 2.57 2.50
CA ARG A 130 -12.00 1.21 1.95
C ARG A 130 -11.00 1.15 0.79
N LEU A 131 -11.09 2.08 -0.16
CA LEU A 131 -10.13 2.16 -1.27
C LEU A 131 -8.71 2.44 -0.78
N ALA A 132 -8.55 3.33 0.20
CA ALA A 132 -7.24 3.59 0.83
C ALA A 132 -6.66 2.31 1.46
N ARG A 133 -7.50 1.52 2.14
CA ARG A 133 -7.08 0.25 2.71
C ARG A 133 -6.70 -0.77 1.66
N TRP A 134 -7.48 -0.90 0.58
CA TRP A 134 -7.15 -1.81 -0.52
C TRP A 134 -5.86 -1.41 -1.26
N ILE A 135 -5.56 -0.12 -1.37
CA ILE A 135 -4.27 0.36 -1.91
C ILE A 135 -3.11 -0.12 -1.00
N ASP A 136 -3.24 0.06 0.31
CA ASP A 136 -2.21 -0.37 1.27
C ASP A 136 -2.02 -1.89 1.24
N ASP A 137 -3.10 -2.66 1.20
CA ASP A 137 -3.03 -4.13 1.15
C ASP A 137 -2.47 -4.62 -0.19
N ALA A 138 -2.83 -4.00 -1.33
CA ALA A 138 -2.27 -4.34 -2.64
C ALA A 138 -0.76 -4.05 -2.72
N GLU A 139 -0.31 -2.93 -2.14
CA GLU A 139 1.13 -2.60 -2.07
C GLU A 139 1.88 -3.56 -1.14
N ARG A 140 1.29 -3.94 0.01
CA ARG A 140 1.87 -4.93 0.93
C ARG A 140 2.01 -6.32 0.30
N GLU A 141 1.07 -6.69 -0.56
CA GLU A 141 1.11 -7.94 -1.34
C GLU A 141 1.99 -7.83 -2.60
N GLY A 142 2.49 -6.65 -2.95
CA GLY A 142 3.33 -6.44 -4.14
C GLY A 142 2.56 -6.63 -5.45
N ARG A 143 1.25 -6.38 -5.46
CA ARG A 143 0.39 -6.54 -6.64
C ARG A 143 0.39 -5.28 -7.49
N ARG A 144 0.17 -5.46 -8.79
CA ARG A 144 -0.14 -4.33 -9.69
C ARG A 144 -1.61 -3.99 -9.58
N TYR A 145 -1.93 -2.72 -9.41
CA TYR A 145 -3.31 -2.27 -9.25
C TYR A 145 -3.57 -0.94 -9.96
N ALA A 146 -4.82 -0.69 -10.34
CA ALA A 146 -5.31 0.58 -10.86
C ALA A 146 -6.47 1.07 -9.99
N VAL A 147 -6.66 2.38 -9.93
CA VAL A 147 -7.70 3.01 -9.10
C VAL A 147 -8.58 3.88 -9.98
N SER A 148 -9.90 3.66 -9.92
CA SER A 148 -10.90 4.46 -10.63
C SER A 148 -11.91 5.03 -9.65
N VAL A 149 -11.99 6.36 -9.56
CA VAL A 149 -12.90 7.09 -8.66
C VAL A 149 -13.60 8.23 -9.39
N PRO A 150 -14.83 8.60 -8.98
CA PRO A 150 -15.57 9.67 -9.63
C PRO A 150 -14.92 11.03 -9.39
N GLY A 151 -14.96 11.88 -10.41
CA GLY A 151 -14.46 13.27 -10.34
C GLY A 151 -12.94 13.42 -10.38
N GLN A 152 -12.19 12.33 -10.62
CA GLN A 152 -10.74 12.34 -10.79
C GLN A 152 -10.36 11.47 -12.01
N PRO A 153 -9.22 11.74 -12.65
CA PRO A 153 -8.71 10.86 -13.70
C PRO A 153 -8.37 9.47 -13.14
N PRO A 154 -8.65 8.38 -13.88
CA PRO A 154 -8.28 7.04 -13.44
C PRO A 154 -6.75 6.91 -13.37
N VAL A 155 -6.26 6.28 -12.31
CA VAL A 155 -4.83 5.97 -12.16
C VAL A 155 -4.58 4.61 -12.79
N ALA A 156 -3.74 4.56 -13.83
CA ALA A 156 -3.44 3.34 -14.57
C ALA A 156 -2.73 2.27 -13.73
N MET A 157 -2.62 1.04 -14.26
CA MET A 157 -1.97 -0.08 -13.58
C MET A 157 -0.53 0.24 -13.21
N GLY A 158 -0.23 0.20 -11.92
CA GLY A 158 1.10 0.43 -11.38
C GLY A 158 1.34 -0.35 -10.09
N GLN A 159 2.55 -0.24 -9.56
CA GLN A 159 2.94 -0.75 -8.25
C GLN A 159 4.08 0.11 -7.69
N GLY A 160 4.32 0.06 -6.39
CA GLY A 160 5.45 0.73 -5.76
C GLY A 160 5.06 2.04 -5.06
N ALA A 161 6.00 2.56 -4.26
CA ALA A 161 5.76 3.71 -3.40
C ALA A 161 5.21 4.94 -4.13
N GLN A 162 5.73 5.27 -5.32
CA GLN A 162 5.26 6.42 -6.10
C GLN A 162 3.80 6.23 -6.56
N HIS A 163 3.46 5.03 -7.02
CA HIS A 163 2.10 4.68 -7.43
C HIS A 163 1.13 4.73 -6.25
N ARG A 164 1.52 4.17 -5.11
CA ARG A 164 0.77 4.29 -3.85
C ARG A 164 0.49 5.75 -3.48
N HIS A 165 1.50 6.62 -3.53
CA HIS A 165 1.32 8.05 -3.24
C HIS A 165 0.39 8.73 -4.24
N GLN A 166 0.49 8.40 -5.53
CA GLN A 166 -0.41 8.93 -6.56
C GLN A 166 -1.87 8.53 -6.29
N CYS A 167 -2.13 7.26 -6.00
CA CYS A 167 -3.48 6.78 -5.69
C CYS A 167 -4.05 7.42 -4.42
N LEU A 168 -3.27 7.48 -3.32
CA LEU A 168 -3.71 8.11 -2.08
C LEU A 168 -3.94 9.61 -2.24
N ARG A 169 -3.13 10.29 -3.06
CA ARG A 169 -3.33 11.70 -3.43
C ARG A 169 -4.65 11.88 -4.18
N THR A 170 -4.96 11.04 -5.15
CA THR A 170 -6.24 11.09 -5.89
C THR A 170 -7.42 10.96 -4.94
N LEU A 171 -7.36 10.01 -3.98
CA LEU A 171 -8.39 9.85 -2.95
C LEU A 171 -8.46 11.04 -1.97
N ALA A 172 -7.31 11.63 -1.60
CA ALA A 172 -7.25 12.79 -0.72
C ALA A 172 -7.88 14.05 -1.33
N LEU A 173 -7.82 14.17 -2.66
CA LEU A 173 -8.38 15.29 -3.42
C LEU A 173 -9.86 15.13 -3.79
N MET A 174 -10.49 13.99 -3.46
CA MET A 174 -11.93 13.82 -3.64
C MET A 174 -12.70 14.79 -2.73
N PRO A 175 -13.80 15.39 -3.20
CA PRO A 175 -14.56 16.36 -2.42
C PRO A 175 -15.00 15.74 -1.09
N ALA A 176 -14.93 16.50 0.00
CA ALA A 176 -15.59 16.08 1.24
C ALA A 176 -17.10 16.06 0.99
N GLU A 177 -17.81 15.07 1.52
CA GLU A 177 -19.28 15.02 1.45
C GLU A 177 -19.82 16.36 1.97
N SER A 178 -20.36 17.18 1.07
CA SER A 178 -20.96 18.45 1.44
C SER A 178 -22.17 18.13 2.29
N ARG A 179 -22.06 18.36 3.61
CA ARG A 179 -23.20 18.43 4.51
C ARG A 179 -24.13 19.51 3.98
N HIS A 180 -25.05 19.15 3.10
CA HIS A 180 -26.27 19.91 2.92
C HIS A 180 -27.07 19.73 4.21
N GLY A 181 -27.11 20.81 4.98
CA GLY A 181 -28.03 20.95 6.11
C GLY A 181 -29.46 21.19 5.64
#